data_AF-A0A9R0VFK4-F1
#
_entry.id   AF-A0A9R0VFK4-F1
#
_cell.length_a   1.000
_cell.length_b   1.000
_cell.length_c   1.000
_cell.angle_alpha   90.00
_cell.angle_beta   90.00
_cell.angle_gamma   90.00
#
_symmetry.space_group_name_H-M   'P 1'
#
loop_
_entity.id
_entity.type
_entity.pdbx_description
1 polymer ?
#
loop_
_entity_poly.entity_id
_entity_poly.type
_entity_poly.pdbx_seq_one_letter_code
_entity_poly.pdbx_strand_id
1 'polypeptide(L)'
;MLQLPNITINSDDCNCITTLLHASGVKYCKLKYNGCIYILFVFIQEAISVPWKNLPKKTTKLYYAMRVLESYELSEGRNPGETGLSDLPAVLAWRKDMCDRMSLSESQIPTALLERLLAAGKKEHPPVCAILGGILGQEVIKSISCKGDPIKNFFYYDAADGKGIMEDIPPTPVEHFA
;
A
#
# COMPACT_ATOMS: atom_id res chain seq x y z
N MET A 1 -1.19 16.39 -26.90
CA MET A 1 -0.02 15.68 -26.33
C MET A 1 -0.52 14.97 -25.09
N LEU A 2 -0.83 13.68 -25.19
CA LEU A 2 -1.43 12.89 -24.10
C LEU A 2 -0.30 12.52 -23.13
N GLN A 3 -0.23 13.24 -22.03
CA GLN A 3 0.66 12.91 -20.93
C GLN A 3 0.11 11.63 -20.29
N LEU A 4 0.79 10.52 -20.53
CA LEU A 4 0.46 9.22 -19.94
C LEU A 4 0.32 9.39 -18.42
N PRO A 5 -0.70 8.80 -17.78
CA PRO A 5 -0.84 8.89 -16.33
C PRO A 5 0.42 8.33 -15.69
N ASN A 6 1.06 9.11 -14.81
CA ASN A 6 2.17 8.68 -13.98
C ASN A 6 1.66 7.59 -13.00
N ILE A 7 1.51 6.37 -13.51
CA ILE A 7 1.41 5.16 -12.71
C ILE A 7 2.80 4.96 -12.14
N THR A 8 3.02 5.48 -10.94
CA THR A 8 4.24 5.21 -10.20
C THR A 8 4.14 3.79 -9.67
N ILE A 9 4.73 2.85 -10.40
CA ILE A 9 4.97 1.50 -9.91
C ILE A 9 6.20 1.61 -9.01
N ASN A 10 6.01 1.84 -7.71
CA ASN A 10 7.08 1.57 -6.76
C ASN A 10 7.14 0.05 -6.61
N SER A 11 7.90 -0.60 -7.49
CA SER A 11 8.37 -1.97 -7.30
C SER A 11 9.68 -1.97 -6.54
N ASP A 12 9.83 -1.08 -5.55
CA ASP A 12 11.00 -1.07 -4.68
C ASP A 12 10.88 -2.28 -3.75
N ASP A 13 11.39 -3.40 -4.26
CA ASP A 13 11.83 -4.61 -3.56
C ASP A 13 10.90 -5.14 -2.46
N CYS A 14 9.85 -5.90 -2.81
CA CYS A 14 9.07 -6.61 -1.78
C CYS A 14 8.70 -8.03 -2.22
N ASN A 15 9.59 -8.95 -1.87
CA ASN A 15 9.31 -10.05 -0.96
C ASN A 15 7.83 -10.41 -0.74
N CYS A 16 7.46 -11.66 -1.01
CA CYS A 16 6.05 -12.02 -1.05
C CYS A 16 5.32 -11.77 0.26
N ILE A 17 4.34 -10.86 0.17
CA ILE A 17 2.96 -10.91 0.70
C ILE A 17 2.29 -9.51 0.58
N THR A 18 2.88 -8.54 -0.11
CA THR A 18 2.19 -7.30 -0.47
C THR A 18 2.87 -6.61 -1.64
N THR A 19 2.11 -6.22 -2.67
CA THR A 19 2.58 -5.25 -3.66
C THR A 19 1.61 -4.11 -3.76
N LEU A 20 2.11 -2.95 -3.35
CA LEU A 20 1.41 -1.69 -3.29
C LEU A 20 1.16 -1.16 -4.71
N LEU A 21 -0.03 -1.39 -5.26
CA LEU A 21 -0.43 -0.70 -6.47
C LEU A 21 -1.02 0.66 -6.11
N HIS A 22 -0.28 1.73 -6.37
CA HIS A 22 -0.74 3.09 -6.15
C HIS A 22 -0.85 3.86 -7.48
N ALA A 23 -2.05 4.34 -7.81
CA ALA A 23 -2.23 5.35 -8.83
C ALA A 23 -2.24 6.71 -8.13
N SER A 24 -1.23 7.56 -8.33
CA SER A 24 -1.13 8.91 -7.72
C SER A 24 -1.51 10.01 -8.71
N GLY A 25 -2.22 11.05 -8.25
CA GLY A 25 -2.29 12.35 -8.94
C GLY A 25 -3.04 12.39 -10.27
N VAL A 26 -3.82 11.35 -10.59
CA VAL A 26 -4.58 11.24 -11.84
C VAL A 26 -6.04 11.66 -11.64
N LYS A 27 -6.57 12.44 -12.58
CA LYS A 27 -8.03 12.58 -12.77
C LYS A 27 -8.48 11.48 -13.72
N TYR A 28 -9.14 10.45 -13.21
CA TYR A 28 -9.73 9.41 -14.04
C TYR A 28 -11.15 9.80 -14.43
N CYS A 29 -11.45 10.07 -15.72
CA CYS A 29 -12.84 10.15 -16.17
C CYS A 29 -13.35 8.74 -16.47
N LYS A 30 -14.37 8.29 -15.73
CA LYS A 30 -15.18 7.15 -16.12
C LYS A 30 -16.25 7.60 -17.12
N LEU A 31 -16.22 7.05 -18.32
CA LEU A 31 -17.30 7.27 -19.30
C LEU A 31 -18.52 6.42 -18.90
N LYS A 32 -19.64 7.08 -18.58
CA LYS A 32 -20.97 6.46 -18.47
C LYS A 32 -21.84 6.90 -19.64
N TYR A 33 -22.89 6.11 -19.91
CA TYR A 33 -23.83 6.33 -21.02
C TYR A 33 -24.44 7.75 -21.09
N ASN A 34 -24.33 8.57 -20.02
CA ASN A 34 -24.80 9.96 -19.96
C ASN A 34 -23.81 10.94 -19.25
N GLY A 35 -22.49 10.70 -19.26
CA GLY A 35 -21.52 11.69 -18.73
C GLY A 35 -20.19 11.12 -18.23
N CYS A 36 -19.26 12.02 -17.86
CA CYS A 36 -17.98 11.71 -17.22
C CYS A 36 -18.10 11.78 -15.68
N ILE A 37 -17.63 10.77 -14.96
CA ILE A 37 -17.37 10.86 -13.51
C ILE A 37 -15.87 10.98 -13.30
N TYR A 38 -15.41 12.02 -12.61
CA TYR A 38 -14.01 12.19 -12.26
C TYR A 38 -13.69 11.53 -10.92
N ILE A 39 -12.65 10.70 -10.90
CA ILE A 39 -12.06 10.12 -9.70
C ILE A 39 -10.71 10.81 -9.49
N LEU A 40 -10.49 11.33 -8.28
CA LEU A 40 -9.23 11.92 -7.84
C LEU A 40 -8.42 10.89 -7.06
N PHE A 41 -7.16 10.77 -7.44
CA PHE A 41 -6.18 9.95 -6.76
C PHE A 41 -5.26 10.80 -5.89
N VAL A 42 -5.01 10.36 -4.66
CA VAL A 42 -4.11 11.01 -3.68
C VAL A 42 -2.66 10.67 -4.03
N PHE A 43 -1.68 11.52 -3.69
CA PHE A 43 -0.27 11.14 -3.83
C PHE A 43 0.14 10.09 -2.78
N ILE A 44 1.08 9.21 -3.11
CA ILE A 44 1.50 8.14 -2.18
C ILE A 44 2.03 8.71 -0.87
N GLN A 45 2.85 9.77 -0.95
CA GLN A 45 3.42 10.43 0.22
C GLN A 45 2.34 11.01 1.14
N GLU A 46 1.28 11.57 0.56
CA GLU A 46 0.12 12.06 1.31
C GLU A 46 -0.67 10.90 1.92
N ALA A 47 -0.90 9.82 1.18
CA ALA A 47 -1.65 8.65 1.65
C ALA A 47 -0.96 7.93 2.83
N ILE A 48 0.37 7.80 2.80
CA ILE A 48 1.13 7.15 3.88
C ILE A 48 1.31 8.06 5.10
N SER A 49 1.14 9.37 4.94
CA SER A 49 1.23 10.35 6.03
C SER A 49 -0.04 10.46 6.86
N VAL A 50 -1.14 9.79 6.46
CA VAL A 50 -2.41 9.83 7.18
C VAL A 50 -2.24 9.18 8.57
N PRO A 51 -2.57 9.90 9.66
CA PRO A 51 -2.57 9.32 11.00
C PRO A 51 -3.44 8.08 11.07
N TRP A 52 -2.96 6.99 11.68
CA TRP A 52 -3.67 5.70 11.65
C TRP A 52 -5.04 5.74 12.31
N LYS A 53 -5.24 6.65 13.28
CA LYS A 53 -6.54 6.96 13.87
C LYS A 53 -7.60 7.46 12.87
N ASN A 54 -7.17 8.04 11.75
CA ASN A 54 -8.03 8.59 10.70
C ASN A 54 -8.25 7.61 9.54
N LEU A 55 -7.60 6.44 9.58
CA LEU A 55 -7.80 5.41 8.57
C LEU A 55 -9.16 4.72 8.76
N PRO A 56 -9.75 4.17 7.68
CA PRO A 56 -10.96 3.38 7.79
C PRO A 56 -10.83 2.27 8.84
N LYS A 57 -11.87 2.07 9.66
CA LYS A 57 -11.86 1.01 10.70
C LYS A 57 -11.62 -0.41 10.16
N LYS A 58 -11.85 -0.60 8.86
CA LYS A 58 -11.67 -1.87 8.13
C LYS A 58 -10.26 -2.05 7.55
N THR A 59 -9.34 -1.11 7.76
CA THR A 59 -7.99 -1.18 7.23
C THR A 59 -7.28 -2.44 7.71
N THR A 60 -6.74 -3.19 6.76
CA THR A 60 -6.07 -4.46 6.99
C THR A 60 -4.84 -4.31 7.89
N LYS A 61 -4.63 -5.31 8.75
CA LYS A 61 -3.44 -5.45 9.60
C LYS A 61 -2.14 -5.45 8.80
N LEU A 62 -2.22 -5.93 7.56
CA LEU A 62 -1.10 -5.99 6.62
C LEU A 62 -0.63 -4.59 6.22
N TYR A 63 -1.54 -3.61 6.09
CA TYR A 63 -1.17 -2.22 5.83
C TYR A 63 -0.25 -1.70 6.93
N TYR A 64 -0.66 -1.85 8.19
CA TYR A 64 0.10 -1.38 9.33
C TYR A 64 1.44 -2.10 9.47
N ALA A 65 1.47 -3.41 9.28
CA ALA A 65 2.71 -4.19 9.33
C ALA A 65 3.72 -3.73 8.28
N MET A 66 3.28 -3.50 7.04
CA MET A 66 4.13 -2.98 5.96
C MET A 66 4.64 -1.57 6.28
N ARG A 67 3.79 -0.67 6.80
CA ARG A 67 4.21 0.67 7.22
C ARG A 67 5.28 0.65 8.32
N VAL A 68 5.18 -0.29 9.27
CA VAL A 68 6.20 -0.47 10.32
C VAL A 68 7.53 -0.90 9.72
N LEU A 69 7.53 -1.91 8.85
CA LEU A 69 8.75 -2.43 8.23
C LEU A 69 9.43 -1.38 7.34
N GLU A 70 8.68 -0.74 6.44
CA GLU A 70 9.22 0.29 5.56
C GLU A 70 9.78 1.48 6.34
N SER A 71 9.09 1.91 7.41
CA SER A 71 9.57 2.99 8.26
C SER A 71 10.83 2.61 9.03
N TYR A 72 10.95 1.35 9.46
CA TYR A 72 12.13 0.84 10.15
C TYR A 72 13.33 0.76 9.18
N GLU A 73 13.14 0.17 8.01
CA GLU A 73 14.16 0.05 6.96
C GLU A 73 14.69 1.42 6.54
N LEU A 74 13.78 2.36 6.31
CA LEU A 74 14.15 3.74 5.98
C LEU A 74 14.96 4.40 7.11
N SER A 75 14.59 4.16 8.38
CA SER A 75 15.30 4.74 9.53
C SER A 75 16.71 4.18 9.72
N GLU A 76 16.91 2.92 9.35
CA GLU A 76 18.19 2.22 9.41
C GLU A 76 19.02 2.39 8.12
N GLY A 77 18.50 3.12 7.13
CA GLY A 77 19.14 3.30 5.82
C GLY A 77 19.26 2.00 5.02
N ARG A 78 18.37 1.03 5.28
CA ARG A 78 18.33 -0.27 4.63
C ARG A 78 17.45 -0.23 3.38
N ASN A 79 17.77 -1.08 2.42
CA ASN A 79 16.87 -1.29 1.29
C ASN A 79 15.69 -2.19 1.71
N PRO A 80 14.56 -2.12 0.99
CA PRO A 80 13.41 -2.94 1.32
C PRO A 80 13.72 -4.45 1.30
N GLY A 81 13.23 -5.16 2.32
CA GLY A 81 13.45 -6.61 2.48
C GLY A 81 14.83 -7.01 3.01
N GLU A 82 15.71 -6.06 3.33
CA GLU A 82 16.98 -6.34 4.03
C GLU A 82 16.78 -6.67 5.51
N THR A 83 15.62 -6.33 6.06
CA THR A 83 15.29 -6.67 7.44
C THR A 83 14.93 -8.15 7.55
N GLY A 84 15.63 -8.84 8.45
CA GLY A 84 15.46 -10.28 8.66
C GLY A 84 14.87 -10.61 10.03
N LEU A 85 14.71 -11.91 10.29
CA LEU A 85 14.23 -12.41 11.59
C LEU A 85 15.14 -12.01 12.78
N SER A 86 16.42 -11.78 12.54
CA SER A 86 17.36 -11.27 13.55
C SER A 86 17.00 -9.89 14.07
N ASP A 87 16.34 -9.07 13.24
CA ASP A 87 15.93 -7.71 13.59
C ASP A 87 14.57 -7.67 14.30
N LEU A 88 13.88 -8.81 14.43
CA LEU A 88 12.53 -8.88 15.01
C LEU A 88 12.40 -8.14 16.36
N PRO A 89 13.33 -8.25 17.34
CA PRO A 89 13.22 -7.49 18.58
C PRO A 89 13.24 -5.97 18.37
N ALA A 90 14.08 -5.49 17.44
CA ALA A 90 14.16 -4.06 17.10
C ALA A 90 12.89 -3.60 16.36
N VAL A 91 12.40 -4.41 15.42
CA VAL A 91 11.14 -4.15 14.70
C VAL A 91 9.95 -4.12 15.65
N LEU A 92 9.91 -4.97 16.68
CA LEU A 92 8.83 -4.95 17.69
C LEU A 92 8.88 -3.70 18.58
N ALA A 93 10.09 -3.24 18.94
CA ALA A 93 10.24 -1.97 19.63
C ALA A 93 9.80 -0.79 18.74
N TRP A 94 10.17 -0.80 17.46
CA TRP A 94 9.76 0.20 16.48
C TRP A 94 8.25 0.22 16.26
N ARG A 95 7.63 -0.96 16.13
CA ARG A 95 6.18 -1.13 16.05
C ARG A 95 5.47 -0.45 17.20
N LYS A 96 5.95 -0.67 18.43
CA LYS A 96 5.35 -0.11 19.64
C LYS A 96 5.41 1.42 19.61
N ASP A 97 6.59 1.98 19.37
CA ASP A 97 6.80 3.43 19.25
C ASP A 97 5.91 4.07 18.17
N MET A 98 5.78 3.43 16.99
CA MET A 98 4.85 3.88 15.96
C MET A 98 3.39 3.79 16.38
N CYS A 99 2.97 2.69 17.02
CA CYS A 99 1.61 2.52 17.54
C CYS A 99 1.26 3.61 18.55
N ASP A 100 2.18 3.94 19.46
CA ASP A 100 2.03 4.99 20.46
C ASP A 100 1.87 6.37 19.79
N ARG A 101 2.75 6.72 18.83
CA ARG A 101 2.66 7.99 18.08
C ARG A 101 1.36 8.11 17.28
N MET A 102 0.91 7.00 16.68
CA MET A 102 -0.24 6.99 15.78
C MET A 102 -1.57 6.69 16.49
N SER A 103 -1.53 6.50 17.83
CA SER A 103 -2.68 6.16 18.68
C SER A 103 -3.43 4.91 18.21
N LEU A 104 -2.68 3.85 17.86
CA LEU A 104 -3.21 2.56 17.45
C LEU A 104 -2.83 1.48 18.48
N SER A 105 -3.72 0.52 18.73
CA SER A 105 -3.38 -0.63 19.57
C SER A 105 -2.39 -1.56 18.87
N GLU A 106 -1.33 -1.98 19.55
CA GLU A 106 -0.36 -2.99 19.05
C GLU A 106 -1.03 -4.29 18.58
N SER A 107 -2.22 -4.63 19.11
CA SER A 107 -3.01 -5.81 18.68
C SER A 107 -3.44 -5.79 17.21
N GLN A 108 -3.44 -4.60 16.59
CA GLN A 108 -3.69 -4.43 15.16
C GLN A 108 -2.51 -4.87 14.30
N ILE A 109 -1.33 -5.08 14.89
CA ILE A 109 -0.11 -5.51 14.20
C ILE A 109 0.46 -6.77 14.89
N PRO A 110 -0.11 -7.96 14.61
CA PRO A 110 0.30 -9.20 15.26
C PRO A 110 1.78 -9.51 15.02
N THR A 111 2.49 -9.95 16.07
CA THR A 111 3.90 -10.35 15.96
C THR A 111 4.13 -11.44 14.91
N ALA A 112 3.25 -12.44 14.86
CA ALA A 112 3.31 -13.52 13.86
C ALA A 112 3.21 -13.01 12.41
N LEU A 113 2.54 -11.87 12.18
CA LEU A 113 2.49 -11.25 10.86
C LEU A 113 3.85 -10.66 10.48
N LEU A 114 4.50 -9.94 11.41
CA LEU A 114 5.83 -9.37 11.22
C LEU A 114 6.89 -10.45 11.04
N GLU A 115 6.87 -11.50 11.88
CA GLU A 115 7.76 -12.65 11.75
C GLU A 115 7.68 -13.28 10.37
N ARG A 116 6.47 -13.49 9.84
CA ARG A 116 6.26 -14.07 8.52
C ARG A 116 6.80 -13.17 7.41
N LEU A 117 6.58 -11.86 7.49
CA LEU A 117 7.10 -10.89 6.51
C LEU A 117 8.64 -10.86 6.53
N LEU A 118 9.24 -10.85 7.72
CA LEU A 118 10.70 -10.90 7.91
C LEU A 118 11.31 -12.23 7.44
N ALA A 119 10.63 -13.36 7.69
CA ALA A 119 11.08 -14.68 7.24
C ALA A 119 11.11 -14.83 5.72
N ALA A 120 10.26 -14.08 5.01
CA ALA A 120 10.28 -14.04 3.57
C ALA A 120 11.56 -13.32 3.06
N GLY A 121 12.03 -12.24 3.71
CA GLY A 121 13.26 -11.50 3.36
C GLY A 121 13.26 -10.73 2.02
N LYS A 122 14.04 -11.18 1.03
CA LYS A 122 14.05 -10.66 -0.36
C LYS A 122 13.57 -11.70 -1.38
N LYS A 123 12.78 -12.68 -0.96
CA LYS A 123 12.39 -13.80 -1.81
C LYS A 123 11.25 -13.39 -2.74
N GLU A 124 11.51 -13.46 -4.03
CA GLU A 124 10.48 -13.36 -5.05
C GLU A 124 9.78 -14.72 -5.24
N HIS A 125 8.45 -14.71 -5.34
CA HIS A 125 7.68 -15.89 -5.74
C HIS A 125 7.06 -15.65 -7.11
N PRO A 126 7.52 -16.34 -8.17
CA PRO A 126 7.02 -16.14 -9.54
C PRO A 126 5.48 -16.17 -9.69
N PRO A 127 4.72 -17.04 -8.99
CA PRO A 127 3.26 -17.02 -9.06
C PRO A 127 2.64 -15.71 -8.55
N VAL A 128 3.23 -15.10 -7.52
CA VAL A 128 2.77 -13.83 -6.95
C VAL A 128 3.04 -12.69 -7.94
N CYS A 129 4.24 -12.68 -8.55
CA CYS A 129 4.57 -11.72 -9.60
C CYS A 129 3.59 -11.79 -10.79
N ALA A 130 3.17 -13.00 -11.19
CA ALA A 130 2.19 -13.18 -12.27
C ALA A 130 0.80 -12.62 -11.91
N ILE A 131 0.32 -12.85 -10.67
CA ILE A 131 -0.96 -12.30 -10.17
C ILE A 131 -0.91 -10.78 -10.18
N LEU A 132 0.15 -10.21 -9.61
CA LEU A 132 0.32 -8.77 -9.49
C LEU A 132 0.50 -8.10 -10.84
N GLY A 133 1.30 -8.69 -11.73
CA GLY A 133 1.47 -8.22 -13.11
C GLY A 133 0.15 -8.23 -13.89
N GLY A 134 -0.69 -9.25 -13.69
CA GLY A 134 -2.02 -9.31 -14.27
C GLY A 134 -2.95 -8.19 -13.77
N ILE A 135 -2.96 -7.93 -12.47
CA ILE A 135 -3.77 -6.85 -11.86
C ILE A 135 -3.26 -5.48 -12.31
N LEU A 136 -1.95 -5.26 -12.25
CA LEU A 136 -1.31 -4.04 -12.74
C LEU A 136 -1.63 -3.78 -14.21
N GLY A 137 -1.50 -4.80 -15.07
CA GLY A 137 -1.83 -4.70 -16.49
C GLY A 137 -3.28 -4.29 -16.72
N GLN A 138 -4.21 -4.81 -15.92
CA GLN A 138 -5.62 -4.39 -15.97
C GLN A 138 -5.80 -2.92 -15.58
N GLU A 139 -5.13 -2.44 -14.52
CA GLU A 139 -5.22 -1.03 -14.10
C GLU A 139 -4.63 -0.07 -15.14
N VAL A 140 -3.54 -0.46 -15.82
CA VAL A 140 -3.01 0.28 -16.97
C VAL A 140 -4.06 0.37 -18.07
N ILE A 141 -4.68 -0.75 -18.46
CA ILE A 141 -5.73 -0.79 -19.50
C ILE A 141 -6.94 0.07 -19.11
N LYS A 142 -7.42 -0.04 -17.86
CA LYS A 142 -8.53 0.80 -17.37
C LYS A 142 -8.18 2.28 -17.45
N SER A 143 -6.97 2.64 -17.06
CA SER A 143 -6.49 4.03 -17.03
C SER A 143 -6.42 4.64 -18.42
N ILE A 144 -5.92 3.91 -19.43
CA ILE A 144 -5.85 4.41 -20.81
C ILE A 144 -7.21 4.38 -21.53
N SER A 145 -8.08 3.43 -21.20
CA SER A 145 -9.37 3.25 -21.88
C SER A 145 -10.51 4.04 -21.26
N CYS A 146 -10.33 4.58 -20.04
CA CYS A 146 -11.39 5.24 -19.27
C CYS A 146 -12.63 4.35 -19.03
N LYS A 147 -12.42 3.02 -19.05
CA LYS A 147 -13.45 2.00 -18.84
C LYS A 147 -13.14 1.18 -17.58
N GLY A 148 -14.20 0.78 -16.88
CA GLY A 148 -14.11 0.04 -15.62
C GLY A 148 -14.06 0.94 -14.38
N ASP A 149 -13.92 0.32 -13.21
CA ASP A 149 -13.61 1.01 -11.97
C ASP A 149 -12.14 0.75 -11.62
N PRO A 150 -11.33 1.80 -11.45
CA PRO A 150 -9.94 1.65 -11.05
C PRO A 150 -9.85 1.34 -9.55
N ILE A 151 -8.77 0.67 -9.16
CA ILE A 151 -8.44 0.39 -7.75
C ILE A 151 -8.09 1.72 -7.06
N LYS A 152 -8.58 1.91 -5.83
CA LYS A 152 -8.30 3.08 -4.98
C LYS A 152 -7.95 2.61 -3.57
N ASN A 153 -6.83 3.00 -2.96
CA ASN A 153 -5.57 3.54 -3.49
C ASN A 153 -4.41 2.53 -3.37
N PHE A 154 -4.68 1.39 -2.73
CA PHE A 154 -3.72 0.34 -2.51
C PHE A 154 -4.35 -1.02 -2.74
N PHE A 155 -3.55 -1.94 -3.27
CA PHE A 155 -3.86 -3.36 -3.34
C PHE A 155 -2.83 -4.11 -2.51
N TYR A 156 -3.27 -5.12 -1.76
CA TYR A 156 -2.43 -5.99 -0.96
C TYR A 156 -2.77 -7.43 -1.35
N TYR A 157 -1.77 -8.27 -1.59
CA TYR A 157 -1.99 -9.69 -1.89
C TYR A 157 -1.19 -10.56 -0.94
N ASP A 158 -1.88 -11.31 -0.09
CA ASP A 158 -1.25 -12.22 0.85
C ASP A 158 -1.18 -13.64 0.26
N ALA A 159 0.04 -14.12 0.03
CA ALA A 159 0.29 -15.44 -0.53
C ALA A 159 0.00 -16.59 0.45
N ALA A 160 -0.04 -16.33 1.76
CA ALA A 160 -0.32 -17.38 2.75
C ALA A 160 -1.81 -17.73 2.81
N ASP A 161 -2.71 -16.76 2.61
CA ASP A 161 -4.15 -16.99 2.60
C ASP A 161 -4.78 -16.85 1.19
N GLY A 162 -3.99 -16.44 0.21
CA GLY A 162 -4.40 -16.27 -1.19
C GLY A 162 -5.31 -15.07 -1.43
N LYS A 163 -5.41 -14.11 -0.48
CA LYS A 163 -6.38 -13.03 -0.56
C LYS A 163 -5.78 -11.74 -1.10
N GLY A 164 -6.50 -11.14 -2.04
CA GLY A 164 -6.31 -9.76 -2.48
C GLY A 164 -7.24 -8.80 -1.72
N ILE A 165 -6.69 -7.77 -1.10
CA ILE A 165 -7.44 -6.75 -0.35
C ILE A 165 -7.18 -5.39 -1.00
N MET A 166 -8.24 -4.61 -1.21
CA MET A 166 -8.17 -3.23 -1.70
C MET A 166 -8.41 -2.27 -0.53
N GLU A 167 -7.49 -1.32 -0.34
CA GLU A 167 -7.56 -0.32 0.73
C GLU A 167 -7.74 1.08 0.14
N ASP A 168 -8.88 1.69 0.45
CA ASP A 168 -9.22 3.05 0.06
C ASP A 168 -8.81 4.00 1.19
N ILE A 169 -7.59 4.53 1.08
CA ILE A 169 -7.04 5.47 2.04
C ILE A 169 -7.43 6.88 1.59
N PRO A 170 -8.26 7.60 2.37
CA PRO A 170 -8.71 8.93 1.99
C PRO A 170 -7.54 9.93 1.98
N PRO A 171 -7.66 11.04 1.23
CA PRO A 171 -6.71 12.14 1.35
C PRO A 171 -6.69 12.67 2.78
N THR A 172 -5.55 13.26 3.18
CA THR A 172 -5.49 14.06 4.40
C THR A 172 -6.58 15.13 4.34
N PRO A 173 -7.34 15.37 5.44
CA PRO A 173 -8.28 16.48 5.47
C PRO A 173 -7.49 17.76 5.21
N VAL A 174 -7.79 18.44 4.11
CA VAL A 174 -7.32 19.82 3.92
C VAL A 174 -8.05 20.61 5.00
N GLU A 175 -7.32 21.14 5.98
CA GLU A 175 -7.91 22.16 6.85
C GLU A 175 -8.39 23.27 5.93
N HIS A 176 -9.71 23.41 5.80
CA HIS A 176 -10.30 24.59 5.20
C HIS A 176 -9.95 25.75 6.11
N PHE A 177 -8.84 26.44 5.82
CA PHE A 177 -8.63 27.78 6.35
C PHE A 177 -9.78 28.64 5.81
N ALA A 178 -10.72 28.94 6.71
CA ALA A 178 -11.82 29.87 6.50
C ALA A 178 -11.29 31.30 6.37
#